data_AF-A0A1A3CK55-F1
#
_entry.id   AF-A0A1A3CK55-F1
#
_cell.length_a   1.000
_cell.length_b   1.000
_cell.length_c   1.000
_cell.angle_alpha   90.00
_cell.angle_beta   90.00
_cell.angle_gamma   90.00
#
_symmetry.space_group_name_H-M   'P 1'
#
loop_
_entity.id
_entity.type
_entity.pdbx_description
1 polymer ?
#
loop_
_entity_poly.entity_id
_entity_poly.type
_entity_poly.pdbx_seq_one_letter_code
_entity_poly.pdbx_strand_id
1 'polypeptide(L)' 'MHGFITLARADTFVECDNPAREVLLPMGVNLSVGLGDTRDRAEASHEAAARSYDSITRRKSDA' A
#
# COMPACT_ATOMS: atom_id res chain seq x y z
N MET A 1 8.46 -1.15 -5.18
CA MET A 1 7.45 -0.69 -6.16
C MET A 1 7.62 -1.26 -7.56
N HIS A 2 8.80 -1.19 -8.18
CA HIS A 2 9.00 -1.71 -9.55
C HIS A 2 8.58 -3.19 -9.71
N GLY A 3 9.04 -4.08 -8.82
CA GLY A 3 8.67 -5.50 -8.87
C GLY A 3 7.17 -5.78 -8.71
N PHE A 4 6.48 -5.03 -7.84
CA PHE A 4 5.03 -5.16 -7.67
C PHE A 4 4.25 -4.78 -8.93
N ILE A 5 4.65 -3.70 -9.60
CA ILE A 5 4.03 -3.27 -10.86
C ILE A 5 4.24 -4.32 -11.96
N THR A 6 5.43 -4.91 -12.03
CA THR A 6 5.72 -5.99 -12.97
C THR A 6 4.83 -7.22 -12.74
N LEU A 7 4.65 -7.64 -11.48
CA LEU A 7 3.78 -8.77 -11.12
C LEU A 7 2.30 -8.47 -11.39
N ALA A 8 1.85 -7.25 -11.08
CA ALA A 8 0.48 -6.82 -11.36
C ALA A 8 0.17 -6.83 -12.86
N ARG A 9 1.15 -6.48 -13.71
CA ARG A 9 1.02 -6.56 -15.17
C ARG A 9 1.11 -7.96 -15.75
N ALA A 10 1.65 -8.91 -15.00
CA ALA A 10 1.72 -10.31 -15.38
C ALA A 10 0.51 -11.11 -14.87
N ASP A 11 -0.59 -10.44 -14.53
CA ASP A 11 -1.83 -11.01 -13.95
C ASP A 11 -1.58 -11.90 -12.71
N THR A 12 -0.46 -11.68 -12.00
CA THR A 12 -0.08 -12.51 -10.83
C THR A 12 -0.98 -12.28 -9.62
N PHE A 13 -1.79 -11.21 -9.63
CA PHE A 13 -2.71 -10.86 -8.55
C PHE A 13 -4.18 -11.02 -8.94
N VAL A 14 -4.50 -11.89 -9.89
CA VAL A 14 -5.87 -12.08 -10.40
C VAL A 14 -6.88 -12.48 -9.31
N GLU A 15 -6.42 -13.08 -8.21
CA GLU A 15 -7.25 -13.48 -7.06
C GLU A 15 -7.31 -12.40 -5.96
N CYS A 16 -6.54 -11.31 -6.07
CA CYS A 16 -6.54 -10.22 -5.09
C CYS A 16 -7.48 -9.10 -5.55
N ASP A 17 -8.48 -8.78 -4.73
CA ASP A 17 -9.38 -7.65 -4.99
C ASP A 17 -8.64 -6.32 -4.88
N ASN A 18 -7.68 -6.22 -3.95
CA ASN A 18 -6.82 -5.05 -3.80
C ASN A 18 -5.38 -5.46 -3.48
N PRO A 19 -4.56 -5.76 -4.51
CA PRO A 19 -3.20 -6.25 -4.29
C PRO A 19 -2.29 -5.22 -3.59
N ALA A 20 -2.62 -3.92 -3.66
CA ALA A 20 -1.89 -2.92 -2.89
C ALA A 20 -2.14 -3.06 -1.38
N ARG A 21 -3.40 -3.33 -0.97
CA ARG A 21 -3.73 -3.61 0.43
C ARG A 21 -3.27 -5.00 0.87
N GLU A 22 -3.39 -6.00 0.02
CA GLU A 22 -3.14 -7.39 0.40
C GLU A 22 -1.65 -7.76 0.37
N VAL A 23 -0.85 -7.10 -0.48
CA VAL A 23 0.57 -7.44 -0.67
C VAL A 23 1.49 -6.29 -0.27
N LEU A 24 1.29 -5.08 -0.84
CA LEU A 24 2.21 -3.97 -0.57
C LEU A 24 2.12 -3.46 0.86
N LEU A 25 0.93 -3.40 1.44
CA LEU A 25 0.75 -2.86 2.79
C LEU A 25 1.44 -3.73 3.86
N PRO A 26 1.22 -5.06 3.92
CA PRO A 26 1.98 -5.92 4.84
C PRO A 26 3.49 -5.88 4.59
N MET A 27 3.91 -5.80 3.33
CA MET A 27 5.32 -5.71 2.95
C MET A 27 5.96 -4.40 3.46
N GLY A 28 5.27 -3.28 3.31
CA GLY A 28 5.72 -1.97 3.79
C GLY A 28 5.85 -1.93 5.30
N VAL A 29 4.87 -2.48 6.02
CA VAL A 29 4.91 -2.62 7.49
C VAL A 29 6.10 -3.47 7.92
N ASN A 30 6.28 -4.65 7.32
CA ASN A 30 7.41 -5.54 7.66
C ASN A 30 8.77 -4.90 7.36
N LEU A 31 8.87 -4.13 6.28
CA LEU A 31 10.08 -3.37 5.96
C LEU A 31 10.37 -2.33 7.05
N SER A 32 9.38 -1.52 7.43
CA SER A 32 9.54 -0.51 8.48
C SER A 32 9.93 -1.12 9.82
N VAL A 33 9.30 -2.23 10.21
CA VAL A 33 9.63 -2.97 11.44
C VAL A 33 11.06 -3.54 11.37
N GLY A 34 11.44 -4.13 10.23
CA GLY A 34 12.79 -4.63 10.01
C GLY A 34 13.89 -3.56 10.10
N LEU A 35 13.53 -2.28 9.87
CA LEU A 35 14.42 -1.13 10.01
C LEU A 35 14.42 -0.51 11.42
N GLY A 36 13.65 -1.09 12.36
CA GLY A 36 13.63 -0.68 13.77
C GLY A 36 12.39 0.09 14.22
N ASP A 37 11.35 0.20 13.39
CA ASP A 37 10.06 0.72 13.82
C ASP A 37 9.27 -0.33 14.63
N THR A 38 8.22 0.12 15.31
CA THR A 38 7.21 -0.76 15.91
C THR A 38 6.09 -1.03 14.93
N ARG A 39 5.49 -2.22 15.01
CA ARG A 39 4.36 -2.63 14.17
C ARG A 39 3.21 -1.61 14.18
N ASP A 40 2.77 -1.21 15.37
CA ASP A 40 1.63 -0.30 15.53
C ASP A 40 1.88 1.07 14.88
N ARG A 41 3.10 1.60 15.01
CA ARG A 41 3.48 2.88 14.36
C ARG A 41 3.58 2.75 12.85
N ALA A 42 4.15 1.65 12.37
CA ALA A 42 4.26 1.39 10.95
C ALA A 42 2.85 1.26 10.33
N GLU A 43 1.95 0.49 10.94
CA GLU A 43 0.55 0.34 10.48
C GLU A 43 -0.18 1.69 10.49
N ALA A 44 -0.14 2.45 11.59
CA ALA A 44 -0.78 3.75 11.69
C ALA A 44 -0.27 4.77 10.64
N SER A 45 1.04 4.74 10.36
CA SER A 45 1.67 5.57 9.33
C SER A 45 1.14 5.22 7.93
N HIS A 46 1.07 3.92 7.60
CA HIS A 46 0.57 3.45 6.30
C HIS A 46 -0.92 3.75 6.12
N GLU A 47 -1.74 3.64 7.17
CA GLU A 47 -3.14 4.05 7.12
C GLU A 47 -3.30 5.57 6.91
N ALA A 48 -2.48 6.38 7.60
CA ALA A 48 -2.51 7.84 7.42
C ALA A 48 -2.16 8.23 5.99
N ALA A 49 -1.17 7.56 5.40
CA ALA A 49 -0.81 7.73 3.99
C ALA A 49 -1.97 7.34 3.06
N ALA A 50 -2.64 6.21 3.30
CA ALA A 50 -3.79 5.76 2.51
C ALA A 50 -4.94 6.77 2.55
N ARG A 51 -5.32 7.25 3.74
CA ARG A 51 -6.36 8.29 3.90
C ARG A 51 -6.01 9.58 3.16
N SER A 52 -4.74 9.97 3.19
CA SER A 52 -4.26 11.16 2.49
C SER A 52 -4.38 11.00 0.97
N TYR A 53 -4.01 9.84 0.45
CA TYR A 53 -4.15 9.52 -0.97
C TYR A 53 -5.61 9.52 -1.43
N ASP A 54 -6.52 8.88 -0.69
CA ASP A 54 -7.96 8.87 -0.99
C ASP A 54 -8.54 10.30 -1.06
N SER A 55 -8.08 11.18 -0.18
CA SER A 55 -8.49 12.60 -0.20
C SER A 55 -8.02 13.35 -1.46
N ILE A 56 -6.84 13.00 -1.97
CA ILE A 56 -6.25 13.60 -3.18
C ILE A 56 -6.97 13.07 -4.43
N THR A 57 -7.22 11.76 -4.50
CA THR A 57 -7.89 11.14 -5.65
C THR A 57 -9.33 11.59 -5.75
N ARG A 58 -10.07 11.66 -4.64
CA ARG A 58 -11.44 12.18 -4.62
C ARG A 58 -11.51 13.64 -5.10
N ARG A 59 -10.60 14.50 -4.63
CA ARG A 59 -10.53 15.91 -5.09
C ARG A 59 -10.30 16.01 -6.60
N LYS A 60 -9.51 15.10 -7.17
CA LYS A 60 -9.23 15.07 -8.62
C LYS A 60 -10.44 14.61 -9.44
N SER A 61 -11.38 13.88 -8.84
CA SER A 61 -12.64 13.47 -9.49
C SER A 61 -13.71 14.56 -9.46
N ASP A 62 -13.63 15.49 -8.50
CA ASP A 62 -14.56 16.62 -8.34
C ASP A 62 -14.15 17.87 -9.16
N ALA A 63 -13.02 17.82 -9.88
CA ALA A 63 -12.41 18.92 -10.65
C ALA A 63 -12.39 18.61 -12.16
#